data_AF-A0A3Q4I8Y5-F1
#
_entry.id   AF-A0A3Q4I8Y5-F1
#
_cell.length_a   1.000
_cell.length_b   1.000
_cell.length_c   1.000
_cell.angle_alpha   90.00
_cell.angle_beta   90.00
_cell.angle_gamma   90.00
#
_symmetry.space_group_name_H-M   'P 1'
#
loop_
_entity.id
_entity.type
_entity.pdbx_description
1 polymer ?
#
loop_
_entity_poly.entity_id
_entity_poly.type
_entity_poly.pdbx_seq_one_letter_code
_entity_poly.pdbx_strand_id
1 'polypeptide(L)'
;MDNFVVQIKNLAQSLYPCSAQKLDQDMKLHFLKNLSVTCNDGSPAGYYIKESKGSKRWLLFLEGGWYCFDSQTCESRYETMRRLMSSTKWPLTRTGRGILSPQPEENPHWWNANMVFIPYCSSDVWSGATPKTDQSKTQWCLNVFLFGQYYPCVVAWSSE
;
A
#
# COMPACT_ATOMS: atom_id res chain seq x y z
N MET A 1 -1.31 46.08 1.20
CA MET A 1 -1.74 44.70 1.51
C MET A 1 -0.56 43.74 1.63
N ASP A 2 0.60 44.07 1.05
CA ASP A 2 1.79 43.21 1.01
C ASP A 2 2.42 42.96 2.39
N ASN A 3 2.40 43.97 3.26
CA ASN A 3 3.01 43.87 4.59
C ASN A 3 2.32 42.84 5.49
N PHE A 4 0.98 42.72 5.38
CA PHE A 4 0.21 41.75 6.16
C PHE A 4 0.45 40.31 5.69
N VAL A 5 0.53 40.11 4.37
CA VAL A 5 0.83 38.79 3.79
C VAL A 5 2.25 38.33 4.15
N VAL A 6 3.21 39.27 4.17
CA VAL A 6 4.59 39.00 4.63
C VAL A 6 4.60 38.63 6.11
N GLN A 7 3.85 39.35 6.95
CA GLN A 7 3.74 39.01 8.37
C GLN A 7 3.09 37.64 8.61
N ILE A 8 2.05 37.27 7.85
CA ILE A 8 1.45 35.93 7.93
C ILE A 8 2.44 34.85 7.50
N LYS A 9 3.20 35.08 6.41
CA LYS A 9 4.23 34.12 5.95
C LYS A 9 5.33 33.94 7.00
N ASN A 10 5.79 35.04 7.59
CA ASN A 10 6.82 35.00 8.63
C ASN A 10 6.29 34.30 9.90
N LEU A 11 5.04 34.56 10.30
CA LEU A 11 4.41 33.88 11.43
C LEU A 11 4.25 32.39 11.16
N ALA A 12 3.80 32.01 9.96
CA ALA A 12 3.70 30.61 9.54
C ALA A 12 5.08 29.93 9.53
N GLN A 13 6.12 30.60 9.04
CA GLN A 13 7.50 30.10 9.04
C GLN A 13 8.11 30.01 10.44
N SER A 14 7.78 30.91 11.36
CA SER A 14 8.24 30.87 12.76
C SER A 14 7.48 29.83 13.60
N LEU A 15 6.22 29.53 13.26
CA LEU A 15 5.45 28.46 13.90
C LEU A 15 5.77 27.07 13.32
N TYR A 16 6.28 27.01 12.10
CA TYR A 16 6.73 25.77 11.45
C TYR A 16 7.74 24.98 12.31
N PRO A 17 8.81 25.57 12.88
CA PRO A 17 9.75 24.84 13.74
C PRO A 17 9.18 24.44 15.11
N CYS A 18 8.17 25.13 15.65
CA CYS A 18 7.48 24.71 16.88
C CYS A 18 6.48 23.55 16.64
N SER A 19 5.97 23.40 15.42
CA SER A 19 5.14 22.25 15.00
C SER A 19 5.96 21.14 14.33
N ALA A 20 7.19 21.42 13.88
CA ALA A 20 8.14 20.47 13.32
C ALA A 20 8.95 19.76 14.41
N GLN A 21 8.26 19.29 15.46
CA GLN A 21 8.74 18.14 16.22
C GLN A 21 8.83 16.96 15.27
N LYS A 22 9.90 16.87 14.47
CA LYS A 22 10.32 15.72 13.64
C LYS A 22 9.16 14.76 13.38
N LEU A 23 8.10 15.29 12.74
CA LEU A 23 6.81 14.60 12.75
C LEU A 23 7.07 13.36 11.95
N ASP A 24 6.79 12.18 12.51
CA ASP A 24 6.99 10.89 11.85
C ASP A 24 6.14 10.91 10.57
N GLN A 25 6.73 11.41 9.48
CA GLN A 25 6.00 11.73 8.27
C GLN A 25 5.74 10.48 7.46
N ASP A 26 6.49 9.43 7.76
CA ASP A 26 6.41 8.15 7.11
C ASP A 26 5.21 7.34 7.60
N MET A 27 4.68 6.55 6.68
CA MET A 27 3.68 5.54 7.00
C MET A 27 4.39 4.33 7.61
N LYS A 28 3.78 3.72 8.64
CA LYS A 28 4.33 2.55 9.35
C LYS A 28 3.74 1.27 8.80
N LEU A 29 4.55 0.22 8.68
CA LEU A 29 4.12 -1.11 8.26
C LEU A 29 3.32 -1.80 9.36
N HIS A 30 2.16 -2.34 9.00
CA HIS A 30 1.36 -3.25 9.80
C HIS A 30 1.06 -4.50 9.00
N PHE A 31 1.48 -5.65 9.50
CA PHE A 31 1.06 -6.94 8.96
C PHE A 31 -0.38 -7.24 9.35
N LEU A 32 -1.09 -7.98 8.49
CA LEU A 32 -2.43 -8.45 8.78
C LEU A 32 -2.39 -9.46 9.93
N LYS A 33 -3.37 -9.35 10.85
CA LYS A 33 -3.52 -10.32 11.95
C LYS A 33 -3.96 -11.70 11.47
N ASN A 34 -4.72 -11.74 10.37
CA ASN A 34 -5.12 -12.99 9.76
C ASN A 34 -3.98 -13.54 8.90
N LEU A 35 -3.31 -14.58 9.40
CA LEU A 35 -2.18 -15.23 8.72
C LEU A 35 -2.59 -16.02 7.47
N SER A 36 -3.89 -16.23 7.24
CA SER A 36 -4.38 -16.85 5.99
C SER A 36 -4.32 -15.90 4.78
N VAL A 37 -4.01 -14.62 5.00
CA VAL A 37 -3.85 -13.60 3.96
C VAL A 37 -2.36 -13.32 3.79
N THR A 38 -1.74 -14.01 2.85
CA THR A 38 -0.29 -13.99 2.61
C THR A 38 0.11 -13.10 1.42
N CYS A 39 1.35 -13.17 0.95
CA CYS A 39 1.78 -12.80 -0.39
C CYS A 39 1.91 -14.08 -1.25
N ASN A 40 2.30 -13.97 -2.52
CA ASN A 40 2.53 -15.15 -3.37
C ASN A 40 3.40 -16.19 -2.65
N ASP A 41 4.53 -15.79 -2.09
CA ASP A 41 5.47 -16.70 -1.41
C ASP A 41 4.99 -17.29 -0.06
N GLY A 42 3.82 -16.89 0.44
CA GLY A 42 3.28 -17.31 1.73
C GLY A 42 3.68 -16.42 2.92
N SER A 43 4.53 -15.41 2.71
CA SER A 43 4.82 -14.39 3.73
C SER A 43 3.55 -13.58 4.09
N PRO A 44 3.39 -13.02 5.30
CA PRO A 44 2.18 -12.29 5.66
C PRO A 44 2.02 -11.01 4.83
N ALA A 45 0.81 -10.75 4.31
CA ALA A 45 0.49 -9.46 3.70
C ALA A 45 0.33 -8.37 4.78
N GLY A 46 0.33 -7.12 4.34
CA GLY A 46 0.25 -5.97 5.22
C GLY A 46 -0.02 -4.68 4.45
N TYR A 47 -0.06 -3.58 5.20
CA TYR A 47 -0.25 -2.24 4.68
C TYR A 47 0.59 -1.26 5.47
N TYR A 48 0.91 -0.12 4.85
CA TYR A 48 1.50 1.01 5.51
C TYR A 48 0.41 2.02 5.86
N ILE A 49 0.43 2.59 7.06
CA ILE A 49 -0.55 3.59 7.48
C ILE A 49 0.12 4.80 8.11
N LYS A 50 -0.44 5.98 7.82
CA LYS A 50 -0.23 7.20 8.57
C LYS A 50 -1.60 7.77 8.94
N GLU A 51 -1.87 7.82 10.24
CA GLU A 51 -3.10 8.36 10.77
C GLU A 51 -3.02 9.88 10.91
N SER A 52 -4.09 10.58 10.53
CA SER A 52 -4.30 11.99 10.85
C SER A 52 -5.42 12.11 11.87
N LYS A 53 -5.03 12.30 13.14
CA LYS A 53 -5.97 12.48 14.25
C LYS A 53 -6.81 13.74 14.01
N GLY A 54 -8.10 13.57 13.74
CA GLY A 54 -9.04 14.65 13.45
C GLY A 54 -9.53 14.67 11.99
N SER A 55 -8.92 13.91 11.10
CA SER A 55 -9.42 13.72 9.73
C SER A 55 -10.37 12.54 9.63
N LYS A 56 -11.53 12.76 9.01
CA LYS A 56 -12.49 11.70 8.67
C LYS A 56 -12.26 11.10 7.28
N ARG A 57 -11.28 11.62 6.53
CA ARG A 57 -10.97 11.18 5.16
C ARG A 57 -9.95 10.05 5.21
N TRP A 58 -10.15 9.06 4.36
CA TRP A 58 -9.26 7.91 4.18
C TRP A 58 -8.87 7.79 2.72
N LEU A 59 -7.59 7.61 2.47
CA LEU A 59 -7.06 7.35 1.13
C LEU A 59 -6.34 6.00 1.17
N LEU A 60 -6.88 5.03 0.46
CA LEU A 60 -6.30 3.71 0.30
C LEU A 60 -5.69 3.63 -1.10
N PHE A 61 -4.37 3.45 -1.16
CA PHE A 61 -3.62 3.35 -2.40
C PHE A 61 -3.18 1.91 -2.63
N LEU A 62 -3.58 1.36 -3.77
CA LEU A 62 -3.18 0.03 -4.22
C LEU A 62 -1.95 0.17 -5.13
N GLU A 63 -0.84 -0.44 -4.73
CA GLU A 63 0.34 -0.49 -5.58
C GLU A 63 0.04 -1.28 -6.87
N GLY A 64 0.64 -0.85 -7.98
CA GLY A 64 0.62 -1.61 -9.23
C GLY A 64 1.90 -2.44 -9.41
N GLY A 65 2.05 -3.07 -10.57
CA GLY A 65 3.32 -3.69 -10.96
C GLY A 65 3.16 -4.95 -11.79
N TRP A 66 2.39 -4.90 -12.88
CA TRP A 66 2.13 -6.05 -13.76
C TRP A 66 1.52 -7.26 -13.02
N TYR A 67 1.48 -8.42 -13.67
CA TYR A 67 0.96 -9.66 -13.11
C TYR A 67 1.74 -10.83 -13.70
N CYS A 68 1.53 -12.03 -13.18
CA CYS A 68 1.93 -13.28 -13.81
C CYS A 68 0.70 -14.18 -13.92
N PHE A 69 0.68 -15.09 -14.90
CA PHE A 69 -0.51 -15.86 -15.25
C PHE A 69 -0.26 -17.35 -15.46
N ASP A 70 1.00 -17.77 -15.42
CA ASP A 70 1.40 -19.19 -15.45
C ASP A 70 2.61 -19.43 -14.53
N SER A 71 2.95 -20.70 -14.31
CA SER A 71 4.05 -21.06 -13.40
C SER A 71 5.40 -20.46 -13.82
N GLN A 72 5.69 -20.44 -15.12
CA GLN A 72 6.98 -20.01 -15.65
C GLN A 72 7.17 -18.49 -15.51
N THR A 73 6.13 -17.73 -15.85
CA THR A 73 6.10 -16.27 -15.70
C THR A 73 6.13 -15.86 -14.23
N CYS A 74 5.45 -16.60 -13.35
CA CYS A 74 5.51 -16.33 -11.91
C CYS A 74 6.88 -16.67 -11.30
N GLU A 75 7.53 -17.75 -11.72
CA GLU A 75 8.89 -18.09 -11.27
C GLU A 75 9.90 -17.03 -11.73
N SER A 76 9.88 -16.67 -13.02
CA SER A 76 10.72 -15.59 -13.54
C SER A 76 10.49 -14.26 -12.83
N ARG A 77 9.23 -13.93 -12.51
CA ARG A 77 8.86 -12.74 -11.73
C ARG A 77 9.38 -12.84 -10.29
N TYR A 78 9.38 -14.01 -9.68
CA TYR A 78 9.89 -14.20 -8.32
C TYR A 78 11.39 -13.93 -8.23
N GLU A 79 12.15 -14.35 -9.25
CA GLU A 79 13.60 -14.12 -9.33
C GLU A 79 13.92 -12.65 -9.60
N THR A 80 13.21 -12.01 -10.52
CA THR A 80 13.52 -10.65 -11.00
C THR A 80 12.84 -9.54 -10.20
N MET A 81 11.67 -9.80 -9.62
CA MET A 81 10.79 -8.79 -8.99
C MET A 81 10.23 -9.26 -7.64
N ARG A 82 11.05 -9.93 -6.82
CA ARG A 82 10.64 -10.53 -5.53
C ARG A 82 9.86 -9.61 -4.59
N ARG A 83 10.11 -8.29 -4.61
CA ARG A 83 9.39 -7.30 -3.77
C ARG A 83 7.88 -7.28 -4.05
N LEU A 84 7.48 -7.64 -5.28
CA LEU A 84 6.09 -7.70 -5.72
C LEU A 84 5.46 -9.09 -5.55
N MET A 85 6.13 -9.98 -4.81
CA MET A 85 5.67 -11.36 -4.54
C MET A 85 5.91 -11.79 -3.09
N SER A 86 6.57 -10.96 -2.29
CA SER A 86 7.01 -11.27 -0.92
C SER A 86 7.05 -10.03 -0.06
N SER A 87 6.64 -10.15 1.21
CA SER A 87 6.75 -9.11 2.23
C SER A 87 8.03 -9.19 3.07
N THR A 88 8.85 -10.23 2.88
CA THR A 88 10.04 -10.51 3.71
C THR A 88 11.08 -9.40 3.76
N LYS A 89 11.13 -8.54 2.74
CA LYS A 89 12.07 -7.41 2.62
C LYS A 89 11.40 -6.04 2.67
N TRP A 90 10.15 -5.97 3.13
CA TRP A 90 9.46 -4.70 3.26
C TRP A 90 10.09 -3.85 4.38
N PRO A 91 10.39 -2.56 4.13
CA PRO A 91 10.88 -1.67 5.17
C PRO A 91 9.80 -1.42 6.22
N LEU A 92 10.19 -1.14 7.47
CA LEU A 92 9.24 -0.84 8.55
C LEU A 92 8.47 0.47 8.34
N THR A 93 9.04 1.39 7.55
CA THR A 93 8.43 2.68 7.22
C THR A 93 8.50 2.94 5.73
N ARG A 94 7.58 3.79 5.23
CA ARG A 94 7.52 4.22 3.84
C ARG A 94 7.06 5.67 3.76
N THR A 95 7.83 6.50 3.07
CA THR A 95 7.45 7.89 2.80
C THR A 95 6.33 7.96 1.77
N GLY A 96 5.23 8.62 2.12
CA GLY A 96 4.14 8.94 1.19
C GLY A 96 4.58 10.02 0.20
N ARG A 97 4.31 9.83 -1.08
CA ARG A 97 4.61 10.79 -2.17
C ARG A 97 3.37 11.01 -3.03
N GLY A 98 3.34 12.09 -3.80
CA GLY A 98 2.21 12.51 -4.61
C GLY A 98 0.94 12.61 -3.76
N ILE A 99 -0.11 11.90 -4.15
CA ILE A 99 -1.40 11.92 -3.45
C ILE A 99 -1.36 11.35 -2.02
N LEU A 100 -0.31 10.60 -1.66
CA LEU A 100 -0.08 10.10 -0.30
C LEU A 100 0.80 11.03 0.54
N SER A 101 1.32 12.12 -0.06
CA SER A 101 2.18 13.05 0.65
C SER A 101 1.40 13.78 1.74
N PRO A 102 1.99 13.96 2.93
CA PRO A 102 1.43 14.78 3.98
C PRO A 102 1.76 16.27 3.82
N GLN A 103 2.52 16.64 2.79
CA GLN A 103 2.93 18.02 2.55
C GLN A 103 1.86 18.72 1.71
N PRO A 104 1.27 19.83 2.19
CA PRO A 104 0.29 20.60 1.42
C PRO A 104 0.82 21.08 0.06
N GLU A 105 2.13 21.28 -0.05
CA GLU A 105 2.79 21.73 -1.29
C GLU A 105 2.76 20.64 -2.38
N GLU A 106 2.87 19.37 -1.99
CA GLU A 106 2.83 18.22 -2.90
C GLU A 106 1.40 17.66 -3.07
N ASN A 107 0.58 17.76 -2.03
CA ASN A 107 -0.79 17.25 -2.00
C ASN A 107 -1.79 18.31 -1.49
N PRO A 108 -2.16 19.30 -2.31
CA PRO A 108 -2.94 20.47 -1.87
C PRO A 108 -4.31 20.13 -1.26
N HIS A 109 -4.90 19.01 -1.67
CA HIS A 109 -6.29 18.69 -1.36
C HIS A 109 -6.44 17.61 -0.26
N TRP A 110 -5.52 16.63 -0.22
CA TRP A 110 -5.68 15.44 0.62
C TRP A 110 -4.55 15.27 1.65
N TRP A 111 -3.59 16.19 1.76
CA TRP A 111 -2.42 16.05 2.65
C TRP A 111 -2.77 15.68 4.10
N ASN A 112 -3.93 16.10 4.60
CA ASN A 112 -4.40 15.81 5.95
C ASN A 112 -5.34 14.59 6.06
N ALA A 113 -5.44 13.71 5.06
CA ALA A 113 -6.20 12.46 5.14
C ALA A 113 -5.44 11.38 5.94
N ASN A 114 -6.17 10.35 6.39
CA ASN A 114 -5.53 9.11 6.81
C ASN A 114 -5.02 8.38 5.56
N MET A 115 -3.72 8.15 5.49
CA MET A 115 -3.08 7.57 4.31
C MET A 115 -2.78 6.10 4.54
N VAL A 116 -3.21 5.26 3.60
CA VAL A 116 -2.93 3.83 3.61
C VAL A 116 -2.31 3.44 2.27
N PHE A 117 -1.14 2.82 2.29
CA PHE A 117 -0.49 2.25 1.12
C PHE A 117 -0.48 0.73 1.26
N ILE A 118 -1.06 0.03 0.29
CA ILE A 118 -1.15 -1.43 0.27
C ILE A 118 -0.16 -1.92 -0.79
N PRO A 119 0.99 -2.49 -0.39
CA PRO A 119 1.97 -3.00 -1.34
C PRO A 119 1.40 -4.17 -2.12
N TYR A 120 1.78 -4.26 -3.39
CA TYR A 120 1.28 -5.29 -4.28
C TYR A 120 2.19 -6.50 -4.21
N CYS A 121 1.71 -7.60 -3.62
CA CYS A 121 2.47 -8.85 -3.50
C CYS A 121 1.73 -10.12 -3.93
N SER A 122 0.61 -9.95 -4.64
CA SER A 122 -0.27 -11.03 -5.08
C SER A 122 -0.17 -11.34 -6.58
N SER A 123 0.41 -10.44 -7.39
CA SER A 123 0.62 -10.64 -8.84
C SER A 123 -0.65 -10.96 -9.65
N ASP A 124 -1.83 -10.62 -9.13
CA ASP A 124 -3.16 -11.01 -9.63
C ASP A 124 -4.08 -9.81 -9.97
N VAL A 125 -3.50 -8.62 -10.11
CA VAL A 125 -4.24 -7.37 -10.40
C VAL A 125 -5.36 -7.10 -9.38
N TRP A 126 -5.15 -7.51 -8.13
CA TRP A 126 -6.11 -7.37 -7.03
C TRP A 126 -7.42 -8.17 -7.20
N SER A 127 -7.41 -9.23 -8.00
CA SER A 127 -8.60 -10.03 -8.35
C SER A 127 -8.69 -11.40 -7.67
N GLY A 128 -7.63 -11.86 -7.00
CA GLY A 128 -7.60 -13.18 -6.38
C GLY A 128 -8.56 -13.32 -5.20
N ALA A 129 -9.18 -14.49 -5.07
CA ALA A 129 -10.14 -14.82 -4.01
C ALA A 129 -9.94 -16.24 -3.44
N THR A 130 -8.77 -16.83 -3.65
CA THR A 130 -8.47 -18.21 -3.23
C THR A 130 -7.20 -18.23 -2.40
N PRO A 131 -7.19 -18.87 -1.21
CA PRO A 131 -5.98 -19.07 -0.43
C PRO A 131 -5.08 -20.14 -1.08
N LYS A 132 -3.78 -20.07 -0.81
CA LYS A 132 -2.82 -21.11 -1.21
C LYS A 132 -3.17 -22.44 -0.54
N THR A 133 -3.42 -23.49 -1.32
CA THR A 133 -3.67 -24.86 -0.84
C THR A 133 -2.51 -25.81 -1.18
N ASP A 134 -2.21 -26.77 -0.30
CA ASP A 134 -1.10 -27.74 -0.48
C ASP A 134 -1.23 -28.62 -1.74
N GLN A 135 -2.44 -28.78 -2.29
CA GLN A 135 -2.67 -29.60 -3.48
C GLN A 135 -2.36 -28.88 -4.80
N SER A 136 -2.07 -27.58 -4.77
CA SER A 136 -1.77 -26.78 -5.94
C SER A 136 -0.43 -26.09 -5.75
N LYS A 137 0.66 -26.78 -6.07
CA LYS A 137 2.02 -26.19 -6.15
C LYS A 137 2.10 -24.98 -7.08
N THR A 138 1.04 -24.72 -7.86
CA THR A 138 0.92 -23.70 -8.90
C THR A 138 -0.13 -22.61 -8.63
N GLN A 139 -0.90 -22.65 -7.54
CA GLN A 139 -1.91 -21.61 -7.28
C GLN A 139 -1.32 -20.46 -6.45
N TRP A 140 -0.72 -19.50 -7.14
CA TRP A 140 -0.24 -18.24 -6.56
C TRP A 140 -1.37 -17.22 -6.41
N CYS A 141 -2.54 -17.63 -5.91
CA CYS A 141 -3.65 -16.73 -5.69
C CYS A 141 -3.69 -16.30 -4.23
N LEU A 142 -4.11 -15.06 -4.02
CA LEU A 142 -4.36 -14.56 -2.70
C LEU A 142 -5.70 -13.90 -2.60
N ASN A 143 -6.34 -14.09 -1.45
CA ASN A 143 -7.57 -13.40 -1.08
C ASN A 143 -7.33 -11.89 -1.00
N VAL A 144 -7.85 -11.15 -1.96
CA VAL A 144 -8.06 -9.71 -1.81
C VAL A 144 -9.41 -9.53 -1.13
N PHE A 145 -9.43 -9.63 0.20
CA PHE A 145 -10.55 -9.15 1.01
C PHE A 145 -10.47 -7.62 1.13
N LEU A 146 -10.65 -6.92 0.01
CA LEU A 146 -10.85 -5.47 0.01
C LEU A 146 -12.31 -5.20 -0.38
N PHE A 147 -12.99 -4.40 0.43
CA PHE A 147 -14.36 -3.90 0.22
C PHE A 147 -15.51 -4.91 0.33
N GLY A 148 -15.33 -6.08 0.96
CA GLY A 148 -16.46 -6.93 1.37
C GLY A 148 -17.37 -7.40 0.23
N GLN A 149 -16.91 -7.36 -1.02
CA GLN A 149 -17.66 -7.82 -2.19
C GLN A 149 -16.95 -9.02 -2.82
N TYR A 150 -17.72 -10.09 -2.97
CA TYR A 150 -17.38 -11.28 -3.73
C TYR A 150 -17.49 -10.94 -5.22
N TYR A 151 -16.38 -10.93 -5.95
CA TYR A 151 -16.41 -10.95 -7.42
C TYR A 151 -15.96 -12.35 -7.87
N PRO A 152 -16.75 -13.10 -8.64
CA PRO A 152 -16.33 -14.39 -9.18
C PRO A 152 -15.15 -14.18 -10.14
N CYS A 153 -14.08 -14.95 -9.96
CA CYS A 153 -12.90 -14.90 -10.83
C CYS A 153 -13.27 -15.18 -12.29
N VAL A 154 -12.65 -14.41 -13.20
CA VAL A 154 -12.39 -14.86 -14.57
C VAL A 154 -11.20 -15.82 -14.47
N VAL A 155 -11.50 -17.11 -14.42
CA VAL A 155 -10.51 -18.20 -14.40
C VAL A 155 -9.72 -18.16 -15.72
N ALA A 156 -8.41 -17.89 -15.66
CA ALA A 156 -7.50 -18.21 -16.75
C ALA A 156 -7.01 -19.64 -16.55
N TRP A 157 -7.80 -20.59 -17.09
CA TRP A 157 -7.48 -22.00 -17.34
C TRP A 157 -7.24 -22.94 -16.15
N SER A 158 -8.19 -23.86 -15.95
CA SER A 158 -7.89 -25.24 -15.53
C SER A 158 -7.86 -26.11 -16.78
N SER A 159 -6.70 -26.67 -17.14
CA SER A 159 -6.68 -27.87 -17.98
C SER A 159 -6.57 -29.08 -17.09
N GLU A 160 -7.48 -30.02 -17.32
CA GLU A 160 -7.38 -31.43 -16.93
C GLU A 160 -5.99 -32.02 -17.20
#